data_AF-A0A7Y2IIF7-F1
#
_entry.id   AF-A0A7Y2IIF7-F1
#
_cell.length_a   1.000
_cell.length_b   1.000
_cell.length_c   1.000
_cell.angle_alpha   90.00
_cell.angle_beta   90.00
_cell.angle_gamma   90.00
#
_symmetry.space_group_name_H-M   'P 1'
#
loop_
_entity.id
_entity.type
_entity.pdbx_description
1 polymer ?
#
loop_
_entity_poly.entity_id
_entity_poly.type
_entity_poly.pdbx_seq_one_letter_code
_entity_poly.pdbx_strand_id
1 'polypeptide(L)'
;MPQLDWSVIRSATIAGLTVLVPITILSLLVIDDESSSYAQLAFFGLTMFGFAAAGYGAGKMAPHAPMAHGALGAMGTWVVIQGFGVLRRLVSGDDINWLGYPLQAMIAAGCGVFGAVFADWIRRSGRPVSVAEMRRQLPK
;
A
#
# COMPACT_ATOMS: atom_id res chain seq x y z
N MET A 1 4.04 12.50 -20.11
CA MET A 1 3.59 12.41 -18.70
C MET A 1 3.03 11.01 -18.49
N PRO A 2 3.40 10.28 -17.42
CA PRO A 2 2.84 8.95 -17.17
C PRO A 2 1.31 9.05 -17.11
N GLN A 3 0.61 8.26 -17.91
CA GLN A 3 -0.85 8.25 -17.93
C GLN A 3 -1.35 7.68 -16.62
N LEU A 4 -1.85 8.58 -15.77
CA LEU A 4 -2.20 8.31 -14.40
C LEU A 4 -3.67 7.89 -14.36
N ASP A 5 -3.90 6.60 -14.16
CA ASP A 5 -5.21 6.01 -14.27
C ASP A 5 -5.91 6.03 -12.92
N TRP A 6 -6.78 7.04 -12.74
CA TRP A 6 -7.47 7.28 -11.48
C TRP A 6 -8.36 6.11 -11.06
N SER A 7 -8.85 5.34 -12.04
CA SER A 7 -9.65 4.13 -11.82
C SER A 7 -8.85 3.03 -11.08
N VAL A 8 -7.57 2.90 -11.43
CA VAL A 8 -6.63 1.94 -10.83
C VAL A 8 -6.28 2.36 -9.41
N ILE A 9 -6.04 3.66 -9.20
CA ILE A 9 -5.76 4.21 -7.88
C ILE A 9 -6.94 3.97 -6.95
N ARG A 10 -8.16 4.28 -7.39
CA ARG A 10 -9.37 4.04 -6.58
C ARG A 10 -9.54 2.57 -6.22
N SER A 11 -9.33 1.67 -7.19
CA SER A 11 -9.46 0.23 -6.96
C SER A 11 -8.39 -0.29 -6.00
N ALA A 12 -7.16 0.18 -6.13
CA ALA A 12 -6.08 -0.15 -5.21
C ALA A 12 -6.31 0.40 -3.80
N THR A 13 -6.87 1.60 -3.69
CA THR A 13 -7.26 2.19 -2.41
C THR A 13 -8.35 1.37 -1.73
N ILE A 14 -9.40 0.96 -2.45
CA ILE A 14 -10.47 0.11 -1.90
C ILE A 14 -9.92 -1.26 -1.45
N ALA A 15 -9.06 -1.88 -2.27
CA ALA A 15 -8.41 -3.14 -1.90
C ALA A 15 -7.53 -2.98 -0.65
N GLY A 16 -6.76 -1.89 -0.58
CA GLY A 16 -5.95 -1.53 0.59
C GLY A 16 -6.80 -1.33 1.85
N LEU A 17 -7.91 -0.60 1.74
CA LEU A 17 -8.85 -0.38 2.84
C LEU A 17 -9.46 -1.68 3.35
N THR A 18 -9.82 -2.60 2.46
CA THR A 18 -10.40 -3.90 2.85
C THR A 18 -9.44 -4.71 3.73
N VAL A 19 -8.13 -4.56 3.52
CA VAL A 19 -7.09 -5.20 4.34
C VAL A 19 -6.80 -4.39 5.61
N LEU A 20 -6.61 -3.08 5.48
CA LEU A 20 -6.17 -2.22 6.57
C LEU A 20 -7.27 -1.96 7.61
N VAL A 21 -8.53 -1.81 7.21
CA VAL A 21 -9.65 -1.55 8.13
C VAL A 21 -9.74 -2.62 9.23
N PRO A 22 -9.81 -3.93 8.94
CA PRO A 22 -9.87 -4.94 9.99
C PRO A 22 -8.60 -4.97 10.85
N ILE A 23 -7.42 -4.74 10.27
CA ILE A 23 -6.16 -4.63 11.03
C ILE A 23 -6.24 -3.46 12.03
N THR A 24 -6.75 -2.32 11.59
CA THR A 24 -6.86 -1.11 12.42
C THR A 24 -7.86 -1.31 13.55
N ILE A 25 -9.00 -1.96 13.27
CA ILE A 25 -10.00 -2.30 14.29
C ILE A 25 -9.42 -3.27 15.32
N LEU A 26 -8.75 -4.34 14.89
CA LEU A 26 -8.10 -5.28 15.79
C LEU A 26 -7.01 -4.60 16.64
N SER A 27 -6.22 -3.71 16.03
CA SER A 27 -5.21 -2.94 16.74
C SER A 27 -5.83 -2.08 17.84
N LEU A 28 -6.98 -1.45 17.59
CA LEU A 28 -7.68 -0.63 18.58
C LEU A 28 -8.33 -1.45 19.71
N LEU A 29 -8.62 -2.73 19.47
CA LEU A 29 -9.22 -3.62 20.47
C LEU A 29 -8.19 -4.38 21.31
N VAL A 30 -6.97 -4.55 20.80
CA VAL A 30 -5.92 -5.37 21.41
C VAL A 30 -4.80 -4.52 22.05
N ILE A 31 -4.56 -3.32 21.54
CA ILE A 31 -3.52 -2.42 22.07
C ILE A 31 -4.14 -1.48 23.10
N ASP A 32 -3.85 -1.75 24.38
CA ASP A 32 -4.03 -0.83 25.50
C ASP A 32 -2.66 -0.29 25.99
N ASP A 33 -2.65 0.69 26.90
CA ASP A 33 -1.40 1.30 27.41
C ASP A 33 -0.46 0.31 28.13
N GLU A 34 -0.97 -0.84 28.61
CA GLU A 34 -0.16 -1.93 29.19
C GLU A 34 0.30 -2.99 28.16
N SER A 35 -0.04 -2.82 26.88
CA SER A 35 0.28 -3.81 25.85
C SER A 35 1.79 -3.93 25.62
N SER A 36 2.25 -5.18 25.45
CA SER A 36 3.66 -5.48 25.20
C SER A 36 4.18 -4.75 23.95
N SER A 37 5.39 -4.18 24.04
CA SER A 37 6.05 -3.49 22.91
C SER A 37 6.10 -4.35 21.63
N TYR A 38 6.19 -5.67 21.76
CA TYR A 38 6.12 -6.61 20.64
C TYR A 38 4.79 -6.62 19.89
N ALA A 39 3.65 -6.45 20.60
CA ALA A 39 2.33 -6.40 19.98
C ALA A 39 2.16 -5.12 19.15
N GLN A 40 2.59 -3.98 19.69
CA GLN A 40 2.59 -2.70 18.97
C GLN A 40 3.43 -2.76 17.69
N LEU A 41 4.62 -3.37 17.78
CA LEU A 41 5.53 -3.55 16.66
C LEU A 41 4.96 -4.52 15.60
N ALA A 42 4.25 -5.56 16.04
CA ALA A 42 3.56 -6.49 15.14
C ALA A 42 2.44 -5.82 14.35
N PHE A 43 1.57 -5.02 15.00
CA PHE A 43 0.51 -4.27 14.32
C PHE A 43 1.06 -3.18 13.40
N PHE A 44 2.15 -2.52 13.80
CA PHE A 44 2.86 -1.60 12.92
C PHE A 44 3.37 -2.30 11.64
N GLY A 45 4.01 -3.46 11.79
CA GLY A 45 4.44 -4.29 10.66
C GLY A 45 3.28 -4.77 9.79
N LEU A 46 2.17 -5.16 10.39
CA LEU A 46 0.97 -5.59 9.67
C LEU A 46 0.33 -4.44 8.88
N THR A 47 0.36 -3.23 9.43
CA THR A 47 -0.09 -2.00 8.75
C THR A 47 0.82 -1.68 7.56
N MET A 48 2.14 -1.81 7.72
CA MET A 48 3.10 -1.68 6.61
C MET A 48 2.81 -2.70 5.49
N PHE A 49 2.51 -3.94 5.87
CA PHE A 49 2.14 -4.98 4.93
C PHE A 49 0.83 -4.66 4.20
N GLY A 50 -0.15 -4.08 4.90
CA GLY A 50 -1.39 -3.59 4.30
C GLY A 50 -1.17 -2.52 3.22
N PHE A 51 -0.29 -1.54 3.50
CA PHE A 51 0.07 -0.53 2.49
C PHE A 51 0.84 -1.11 1.31
N ALA A 52 1.74 -2.07 1.58
CA ALA A 52 2.45 -2.79 0.52
C ALA A 52 1.50 -3.64 -0.34
N ALA A 53 0.49 -4.29 0.25
CA ALA A 53 -0.53 -5.05 -0.47
C ALA A 53 -1.39 -4.14 -1.37
N ALA A 54 -1.77 -2.95 -0.87
CA ALA A 54 -2.46 -1.94 -1.67
C ALA A 54 -1.62 -1.50 -2.88
N GLY A 55 -0.32 -1.24 -2.65
CA GLY A 55 0.64 -0.89 -3.70
C GLY A 55 0.88 -2.01 -4.72
N TYR A 56 0.96 -3.26 -4.25
CA TYR A 56 1.07 -4.45 -5.10
C TYR A 56 -0.13 -4.59 -6.05
N GLY A 57 -1.35 -4.39 -5.54
CA GLY A 57 -2.57 -4.38 -6.35
C GLY A 57 -2.52 -3.32 -7.44
N ALA A 58 -2.14 -2.08 -7.09
CA ALA A 58 -1.99 -0.99 -8.05
C ALA A 58 -0.93 -1.28 -9.13
N GLY A 59 0.24 -1.77 -8.72
CA GLY A 59 1.35 -2.12 -9.62
C GLY A 59 0.99 -3.26 -10.59
N LYS A 60 0.17 -4.21 -10.15
CA LYS A 60 -0.34 -5.29 -11.01
C LYS A 60 -1.33 -4.78 -12.05
N MET A 61 -2.20 -3.86 -11.68
CA MET A 61 -3.24 -3.28 -12.54
C MET A 61 -2.69 -2.25 -13.54
N ALA A 62 -1.65 -1.48 -13.19
CA ALA A 62 -1.04 -0.47 -14.05
C ALA A 62 0.45 -0.77 -14.36
N PRO A 63 0.76 -1.77 -15.22
CA PRO A 63 2.13 -2.14 -15.58
C PRO A 63 2.90 -1.04 -16.31
N HIS A 64 2.23 -0.06 -16.89
CA HIS A 64 2.86 1.07 -17.59
C HIS A 64 3.50 2.09 -16.64
N ALA A 65 3.04 2.16 -15.39
CA ALA A 65 3.59 3.07 -14.37
C ALA A 65 3.37 2.51 -12.95
N PRO A 66 3.91 1.32 -12.62
CA PRO A 66 3.56 0.58 -11.42
C PRO A 66 3.92 1.34 -10.14
N MET A 67 5.09 1.99 -10.11
CA MET A 67 5.57 2.71 -8.91
C MET A 67 4.70 3.93 -8.57
N ALA A 68 4.29 4.72 -9.58
CA ALA A 68 3.45 5.89 -9.37
C ALA A 68 2.03 5.51 -8.90
N HIS A 69 1.44 4.48 -9.52
CA HIS A 69 0.11 3.99 -9.12
C HIS A 69 0.16 3.29 -7.75
N GLY A 70 1.26 2.60 -7.43
CA GLY A 70 1.51 2.01 -6.11
C GLY A 70 1.59 3.05 -5.00
N ALA A 71 2.41 4.09 -5.21
CA ALA A 71 2.54 5.20 -4.28
C ALA A 71 1.19 5.88 -4.02
N LEU A 72 0.46 6.22 -5.09
CA LEU A 72 -0.81 6.92 -5.00
C LEU A 72 -1.94 6.04 -4.46
N GLY A 73 -1.96 4.74 -4.74
CA GLY A 73 -2.92 3.80 -4.16
C GLY A 73 -2.74 3.67 -2.64
N ALA A 74 -1.50 3.54 -2.17
CA ALA A 74 -1.19 3.50 -0.75
C ALA A 74 -1.45 4.85 -0.05
N MET A 75 -1.07 5.96 -0.70
CA MET A 75 -1.36 7.30 -0.20
C MET A 75 -2.87 7.56 -0.11
N GLY A 76 -3.65 7.17 -1.12
CA GLY A 76 -5.11 7.26 -1.09
C GLY A 76 -5.72 6.44 0.04
N THR A 77 -5.18 5.24 0.30
CA THR A 77 -5.58 4.39 1.44
C THR A 77 -5.30 5.10 2.77
N TRP A 78 -4.11 5.67 2.92
CA TRP A 78 -3.71 6.41 4.10
C TRP A 78 -4.60 7.65 4.34
N VAL A 79 -4.89 8.43 3.28
CA VAL A 79 -5.77 9.61 3.36
C VAL A 79 -7.15 9.24 3.89
N VAL A 80 -7.73 8.13 3.41
CA VAL A 80 -9.06 7.69 3.86
C VAL A 80 -9.02 7.29 5.35
N ILE A 81 -8.05 6.46 5.75
CA ILE A 81 -7.92 6.01 7.15
C ILE A 81 -7.72 7.19 8.09
N GLN A 82 -6.81 8.10 7.74
CA GLN A 82 -6.56 9.28 8.57
C GLN A 82 -7.71 10.27 8.54
N GLY A 83 -8.46 10.38 7.45
CA GLY A 83 -9.68 11.17 7.39
C GLY A 83 -10.69 10.74 8.46
N PHE A 84 -10.90 9.42 8.63
CA PHE A 84 -11.73 8.89 9.71
C PHE A 84 -11.12 9.14 11.10
N GLY A 85 -9.81 8.95 11.25
CA GLY A 85 -9.12 9.21 12.52
C GLY A 85 -9.20 10.68 12.97
N VAL A 86 -9.01 11.62 12.04
CA VAL A 86 -9.12 13.06 12.27
C VAL A 86 -10.56 13.44 12.59
N LEU A 87 -11.54 12.92 11.85
CA LEU A 87 -12.96 13.18 12.11
C LEU A 87 -13.37 12.69 13.50
N ARG A 88 -12.92 11.50 13.90
CA ARG A 88 -13.13 10.98 15.26
C ARG A 88 -12.52 11.90 16.32
N ARG A 89 -11.26 12.34 16.12
CA ARG A 89 -10.57 13.23 17.08
C ARG A 89 -11.22 14.60 17.19
N LEU A 90 -11.70 15.16 16.08
CA LEU A 90 -12.46 16.42 16.07
C LEU A 90 -13.74 16.31 16.90
N VAL A 91 -14.42 15.16 16.87
CA VAL A 91 -15.62 14.90 17.67
C VAL A 91 -15.26 14.65 19.14
N SER A 92 -14.14 13.98 19.42
CA SER A 92 -13.65 13.70 20.78
C SER A 92 -13.02 14.90 21.48
N GLY A 93 -12.63 15.95 20.75
CA GLY A 93 -11.91 17.10 21.29
C GLY A 93 -10.42 16.84 21.58
N ASP A 94 -9.84 15.79 20.99
CA ASP A 94 -8.44 15.41 21.20
C ASP A 94 -7.46 16.28 20.40
N ASP A 95 -6.24 16.43 20.93
CA ASP A 95 -5.17 17.15 20.24
C ASP A 95 -4.75 16.45 18.92
N ILE A 96 -4.68 17.24 17.85
CA ILE A 96 -4.31 16.78 16.51
C ILE A 96 -2.84 17.10 16.28
N ASN A 97 -1.99 16.07 16.20
CA ASN A 97 -0.60 16.23 15.80
C ASN A 97 -0.49 16.38 14.27
N TRP A 98 -0.60 17.62 13.80
CA TRP A 98 -0.53 17.98 12.38
C TRP A 98 0.78 17.57 11.70
N LEU A 99 1.90 17.53 12.43
CA LEU A 99 3.22 17.20 11.87
C LEU A 99 3.42 15.70 11.64
N GLY A 100 2.74 14.87 12.42
CA GLY A 100 2.85 13.40 12.30
C GLY A 100 2.18 12.84 11.05
N TYR A 101 1.25 13.57 10.44
CA TYR A 101 0.49 13.09 9.28
C TYR A 101 1.34 13.01 8.00
N PRO A 102 2.06 14.07 7.57
CA PRO A 102 2.89 14.00 6.35
C PRO A 102 3.94 12.89 6.38
N LEU A 103 4.60 12.68 7.53
CA LEU A 103 5.60 11.62 7.68
C LEU A 103 4.98 10.24 7.46
N GLN A 104 3.81 9.97 8.05
CA GLN A 104 3.10 8.71 7.85
C GLN A 104 2.64 8.54 6.41
N ALA A 105 2.23 9.62 5.73
CA ALA A 105 1.89 9.58 4.31
C ALA A 105 3.08 9.18 3.44
N MET A 106 4.29 9.69 3.73
CA MET A 106 5.51 9.32 3.02
C MET A 106 5.89 7.86 3.26
N ILE A 107 5.76 7.40 4.50
CA ILE A 107 5.98 6.00 4.89
C ILE A 107 5.01 5.08 4.13
N ALA A 108 3.72 5.42 4.09
CA ALA A 108 2.69 4.67 3.35
C ALA A 108 2.98 4.66 1.85
N ALA A 109 3.35 5.80 1.27
CA ALA A 109 3.75 5.90 -0.13
C ALA A 109 4.98 5.03 -0.44
N GLY A 110 5.99 5.01 0.44
CA GLY A 110 7.17 4.15 0.33
C GLY A 110 6.81 2.66 0.34
N CYS A 111 5.94 2.23 1.24
CA CYS A 111 5.41 0.86 1.25
C CYS A 111 4.61 0.54 -0.02
N GLY A 112 3.82 1.49 -0.51
CA GLY A 112 3.08 1.36 -1.76
C GLY A 112 3.99 1.16 -2.97
N VAL A 113 5.08 1.94 -3.06
CA VAL A 113 6.12 1.76 -4.10
C VAL A 113 6.76 0.40 -3.96
N PHE A 114 7.16 -0.01 -2.75
CA PHE A 114 7.78 -1.32 -2.50
C PHE A 114 6.88 -2.47 -2.97
N GLY A 115 5.60 -2.43 -2.62
CA GLY A 115 4.61 -3.41 -3.07
C GLY A 115 4.44 -3.44 -4.59
N ALA A 116 4.45 -2.28 -5.24
CA ALA A 116 4.35 -2.19 -6.70
C ALA A 116 5.61 -2.68 -7.43
N VAL A 117 6.80 -2.40 -6.89
CA VAL A 117 8.07 -2.93 -7.38
C VAL A 117 8.09 -4.45 -7.27
N PHE A 118 7.63 -4.99 -6.15
CA PHE A 118 7.53 -6.43 -5.94
C PHE A 118 6.56 -7.09 -6.94
N ALA A 119 5.43 -6.44 -7.23
CA ALA A 119 4.49 -6.89 -8.27
C ALA A 119 5.13 -6.94 -9.66
N ASP A 120 5.88 -5.91 -10.03
CA ASP A 120 6.60 -5.84 -11.30
C ASP A 120 7.72 -6.88 -11.39
N TRP A 121 8.47 -7.08 -10.29
CA TRP A 121 9.53 -8.08 -10.21
C TRP A 121 8.99 -9.51 -10.41
N ILE A 122 7.91 -9.88 -9.72
CA ILE A 122 7.27 -11.21 -9.93
C ILE A 122 6.82 -11.38 -11.39
N ARG A 123 6.27 -10.32 -11.99
CA ARG A 123 5.82 -10.34 -13.40
C ARG A 123 6.97 -10.59 -14.38
N ARG A 124 8.14 -10.00 -14.12
CA ARG A 124 9.36 -10.17 -14.93
C ARG A 124 10.00 -11.54 -14.71
N SER A 125 10.02 -12.02 -13.47
CA SER A 125 10.57 -13.34 -13.11
C SER A 125 9.70 -14.51 -13.59
N GLY A 126 8.40 -14.29 -13.82
CA GLY A 126 7.43 -15.31 -14.23
C GLY A 126 7.32 -15.59 -15.73
N ARG A 127 8.17 -15.02 -16.60
CA ARG A 127 8.14 -15.30 -18.04
C ARG A 127 9.48 -15.86 -18.53
N PRO A 128 9.55 -17.14 -18.97
CA PRO A 128 10.48 -17.47 -20.04
C PRO A 128 10.13 -16.59 -21.24
N VAL A 129 11.15 -15.89 -21.74
CA VAL A 129 11.13 -15.23 -23.04
C VAL A 129 10.55 -16.23 -24.04
N SER A 130 9.42 -15.91 -24.65
CA SER A 130 8.65 -16.71 -25.61
C SER A 130 9.47 -17.82 -26.29
N VAL A 131 8.94 -19.06 -26.35
CA VAL A 131 9.57 -20.18 -27.07
C VAL A 131 9.89 -19.82 -28.53
N ALA A 132 9.17 -18.85 -29.11
CA ALA A 132 9.45 -18.32 -30.44
C ALA A 132 10.73 -17.46 -30.49
N GLU A 133 11.09 -16.77 -29.41
CA GLU A 133 12.36 -16.03 -29.26
C GLU A 133 13.55 -17.01 -29.10
N MET A 134 13.39 -18.06 -28.27
CA MET A 134 14.39 -19.13 -28.14
C MET A 134 14.61 -19.90 -29.44
N ARG A 135 13.54 -20.18 -30.20
CA ARG A 135 13.62 -20.82 -31.52
C ARG A 135 14.34 -19.94 -32.56
N ARG A 136 14.32 -18.61 -32.39
CA ARG A 136 14.98 -17.66 -33.29
C ARG A 136 16.48 -17.49 -33.02
N GLN A 137 16.92 -17.80 -31.80
CA GLN A 137 18.33 -17.66 -31.37
C GLN A 137 19.15 -18.94 -31.55
N LEU A 138 18.55 -20.06 -31.94
CA LEU A 138 19.29 -21.27 -32.28
C LEU A 138 19.94 -21.12 -33.66
N PRO A 139 21.29 -21.22 -33.77
CA PRO A 139 21.93 -21.31 -35.08
C PRO A 139 21.44 -22.59 -35.78
N LYS A 140 21.11 -22.47 -37.06
CA LYS A 140 20.76 -23.61 -37.93
C LYS A 140 21.99 -24.46 -38.23
#